data_AF-A0A2D4I7X1-F1
#
_entry.id   AF-A0A2D4I7X1-F1
#
_cell.length_a   1.000
_cell.length_b   1.000
_cell.length_c   1.000
_cell.angle_alpha   90.00
_cell.angle_beta   90.00
_cell.angle_gamma   90.00
#
_symmetry.space_group_name_H-M   'P 1'
#
loop_
_entity.id
_entity.type
_entity.pdbx_description
1 polymer ?
#
loop_
_entity_poly.entity_id
_entity_poly.type
_entity_poly.pdbx_seq_one_letter_code
_entity_poly.pdbx_strand_id
1 'polypeptide(L)'
;VSTVLNGMLDQSFKDRATCKQQGVKLVAAILKNWRHLDYWWAKDASPESKMSVLTLLAKVLQIDSSVSFTHHEAFPHVFNTYTCLLMDQKLGLNLKSQAIIILPFFTKLVGEGLHNLKHALDQLVAYNFPLMSDEFPKGTLKYNNYVDCVKKFLDALEVSQNSTLLELMTEILCRDHKHIMEELFEINFKRIAKRGSCERQVLMLDTVHQMFQRETLHSNITRQAYVDRCLLILLLHCSLDALKEFLSKIIIEAMDTLKSRFTKSNETSFETQLIKKISYYKILEIMYSRLSKEDVHSKDSRINQVFQRSTHVEGNELTKTLIKSCYDAFTENMSGETQLLENRRQFHCAAYN
;
A
#
# COMPACT_ATOMS: atom_id res chain seq x y z
N VAL A 1 -27.98 -17.17 22.16
CA VAL A 1 -27.58 -17.70 20.84
C VAL A 1 -26.13 -17.37 20.51
N SER A 2 -25.71 -16.09 20.49
CA SER A 2 -24.31 -15.68 20.23
C SER A 2 -23.27 -16.47 21.03
N THR A 3 -23.43 -16.55 22.36
CA THR A 3 -22.48 -17.26 23.24
C THR A 3 -22.36 -18.75 22.90
N VAL A 4 -23.47 -19.40 22.55
CA VAL A 4 -23.49 -20.84 22.21
C VAL A 4 -22.79 -21.08 20.88
N LEU A 5 -23.11 -20.30 19.84
CA LEU A 5 -22.45 -20.41 18.54
C LEU A 5 -20.94 -20.15 18.65
N ASN A 6 -20.56 -19.13 19.42
CA ASN A 6 -19.16 -18.82 19.68
C ASN A 6 -18.44 -19.97 20.39
N GLY A 7 -19.04 -20.56 21.41
CA GLY A 7 -18.46 -21.70 22.13
C GLY A 7 -18.33 -22.96 21.26
N MET A 8 -19.33 -23.24 20.41
CA MET A 8 -19.26 -24.35 19.46
C MET A 8 -18.14 -24.18 18.44
N LEU A 9 -17.97 -22.96 17.89
CA LEU A 9 -16.88 -22.67 16.95
C LEU A 9 -15.50 -22.71 17.62
N ASP A 10 -15.37 -22.20 18.85
CA ASP A 10 -14.11 -22.25 19.61
C ASP A 10 -13.69 -23.69 19.89
N GLN A 11 -14.63 -24.54 20.31
CA GLN A 11 -14.35 -25.95 20.54
C GLN A 11 -13.95 -26.64 19.24
N SER A 12 -14.70 -26.39 18.16
CA SER A 12 -14.39 -26.97 16.86
C SER A 12 -13.03 -26.52 16.31
N PHE A 13 -12.61 -25.28 16.59
CA PHE A 13 -11.30 -24.78 16.20
C PHE A 13 -10.17 -25.41 17.03
N LYS A 14 -10.39 -25.65 18.33
CA LYS A 14 -9.42 -26.37 19.19
C LYS A 14 -9.20 -27.80 18.69
N ASP A 15 -10.27 -28.49 18.31
CA ASP A 15 -10.24 -29.89 17.85
C ASP A 15 -9.92 -30.03 16.35
N ARG A 16 -9.43 -28.97 15.69
CA ARG A 16 -9.17 -28.94 14.24
C ARG A 16 -8.20 -30.03 13.75
N ALA A 17 -7.30 -30.51 14.61
CA ALA A 17 -6.33 -31.55 14.27
C ALA A 17 -6.97 -32.94 14.13
N THR A 18 -8.06 -33.20 14.86
CA THR A 18 -8.73 -34.50 14.93
C THR A 18 -10.09 -34.52 14.21
N CYS A 19 -10.78 -33.38 14.10
CA CYS A 19 -12.15 -33.30 13.56
C CYS A 19 -12.38 -32.13 12.58
N LYS A 20 -11.43 -31.88 11.66
CA LYS A 20 -11.51 -30.81 10.65
C LYS A 20 -12.85 -30.75 9.88
N GLN A 21 -13.44 -31.91 9.56
CA GLN A 21 -14.72 -31.98 8.84
C GLN A 21 -15.93 -31.48 9.66
N GLN A 22 -15.89 -31.58 10.99
CA GLN A 22 -17.00 -31.12 11.83
C GLN A 22 -17.09 -29.59 11.84
N GLY A 23 -15.95 -28.90 11.89
CA GLY A 23 -15.91 -27.43 11.85
C GLY A 23 -16.45 -26.87 10.55
N VAL A 24 -16.07 -27.45 9.40
CA VAL A 24 -16.58 -27.04 8.09
C VAL A 24 -18.10 -27.28 7.99
N LYS A 25 -18.60 -28.42 8.49
CA LYS A 25 -20.05 -28.68 8.53
C LYS A 25 -20.81 -27.68 9.41
N LEU A 26 -20.24 -27.33 10.56
CA LEU A 26 -20.81 -26.32 11.46
C LEU A 26 -20.86 -24.94 10.78
N VAL A 27 -19.75 -24.52 10.14
CA VAL A 27 -19.70 -23.28 9.37
C VAL A 27 -20.75 -23.28 8.26
N ALA A 28 -20.85 -24.35 7.47
CA ALA A 28 -21.85 -24.46 6.41
C ALA A 28 -23.29 -24.33 6.94
N ALA A 29 -23.61 -24.94 8.09
CA ALA A 29 -24.92 -24.83 8.73
C ALA A 29 -25.22 -23.40 9.21
N ILE A 30 -24.22 -22.70 9.77
CA ILE A 30 -24.35 -21.30 10.19
C ILE A 30 -24.57 -20.40 8.97
N LEU A 31 -23.77 -20.59 7.91
CA LEU A 31 -23.85 -19.78 6.69
C LEU A 31 -25.17 -19.96 5.94
N LYS A 32 -25.72 -21.17 5.90
CA LYS A 32 -27.06 -21.43 5.35
C LYS A 32 -28.15 -20.61 6.04
N ASN A 33 -27.95 -20.31 7.33
CA ASN A 33 -28.88 -19.55 8.14
C ASN A 33 -28.41 -18.09 8.38
N TRP A 34 -27.42 -17.59 7.63
CA TRP A 34 -26.80 -16.29 7.88
C TRP A 34 -27.81 -15.13 7.84
N ARG A 35 -28.79 -15.20 6.93
CA ARG A 35 -29.86 -14.18 6.80
C ARG A 35 -30.73 -14.05 8.06
N HIS A 36 -30.85 -15.11 8.85
CA HIS A 36 -31.58 -15.03 10.11
C HIS A 36 -30.85 -14.19 11.16
N LEU A 37 -29.56 -13.87 10.94
CA LEU A 37 -28.77 -13.04 11.83
C LEU A 37 -28.78 -11.56 11.44
N ASP A 38 -29.44 -11.16 10.34
CA ASP A 38 -29.43 -9.79 9.80
C ASP A 38 -29.75 -8.70 10.85
N TYR A 39 -30.66 -9.01 11.77
CA TYR A 39 -31.03 -8.10 12.86
C TYR A 39 -29.89 -7.80 13.84
N TRP A 40 -28.81 -8.62 13.87
CA TRP A 40 -27.66 -8.42 14.76
C TRP A 40 -26.75 -7.28 14.31
N TRP A 41 -26.77 -6.93 13.02
CA TRP A 41 -25.98 -5.82 12.46
C TRP A 41 -26.84 -4.76 11.76
N ALA A 42 -28.15 -4.76 12.02
CA ALA A 42 -29.04 -3.69 11.59
C ALA A 42 -28.55 -2.32 12.11
N LYS A 43 -28.99 -1.24 11.46
CA LYS A 43 -28.61 0.15 11.82
C LYS A 43 -28.91 0.50 13.29
N ASP A 44 -29.87 -0.18 13.89
CA ASP A 44 -30.38 0.09 15.23
C ASP A 44 -29.90 -0.96 16.25
N ALA A 45 -29.16 -1.98 15.79
CA ALA A 45 -28.61 -3.01 16.65
C ALA A 45 -27.52 -2.44 17.58
N SER A 46 -27.43 -3.03 18.78
CA SER A 46 -26.48 -2.57 19.79
C SER A 46 -25.02 -2.84 19.36
N PRO A 47 -24.05 -2.07 19.88
CA PRO A 47 -22.63 -2.30 19.61
C PRO A 47 -22.17 -3.72 20.01
N GLU A 48 -22.71 -4.29 21.09
CA GLU A 48 -22.39 -5.63 21.57
C GLU A 48 -22.86 -6.72 20.60
N SER A 49 -24.04 -6.51 20.00
CA SER A 49 -24.57 -7.39 18.97
C SER A 49 -23.69 -7.35 17.71
N LYS A 50 -23.31 -6.16 17.26
CA LYS A 50 -22.40 -5.99 16.11
C LYS A 50 -21.03 -6.61 16.37
N MET A 51 -20.51 -6.49 17.59
CA MET A 51 -19.26 -7.14 17.99
C MET A 51 -19.37 -8.66 18.01
N SER A 52 -20.52 -9.19 18.44
CA SER A 52 -20.80 -10.64 18.35
C SER A 52 -20.76 -11.14 16.91
N VAL A 53 -21.27 -10.36 15.96
CA VAL A 53 -21.23 -10.68 14.51
C VAL A 53 -19.81 -10.65 13.98
N LEU A 54 -19.01 -9.62 14.33
CA LEU A 54 -17.60 -9.56 13.93
C LEU A 54 -16.80 -10.76 14.45
N THR A 55 -17.04 -11.13 15.72
CA THR A 55 -16.38 -12.30 16.33
C THR A 55 -16.80 -13.59 15.64
N LEU A 56 -18.10 -13.75 15.37
CA LEU A 56 -18.64 -14.89 14.65
C LEU A 56 -18.03 -15.01 13.25
N LEU A 57 -17.97 -13.88 12.54
CA LEU A 57 -17.40 -13.78 11.20
C LEU A 57 -15.92 -14.16 11.19
N ALA A 58 -15.13 -13.63 12.13
CA ALA A 58 -13.71 -13.97 12.25
C ALA A 58 -13.50 -15.48 12.45
N LYS A 59 -14.29 -16.10 13.34
CA LYS A 59 -14.20 -17.55 13.62
C LYS A 59 -14.61 -18.39 12.41
N VAL A 60 -15.68 -18.00 11.72
CA VAL A 60 -16.13 -18.66 10.49
C VAL A 60 -15.00 -18.67 9.46
N LEU A 61 -14.37 -17.52 9.20
CA LEU A 61 -13.29 -17.38 8.23
C LEU A 61 -11.99 -18.10 8.64
N GLN A 62 -11.72 -18.20 9.95
CA GLN A 62 -10.59 -18.96 10.47
C GLN A 62 -10.76 -20.48 10.32
N ILE A 63 -11.99 -20.99 10.42
CA ILE A 63 -12.29 -22.42 10.25
C ILE A 63 -12.38 -22.77 8.76
N ASP A 64 -13.08 -21.95 7.98
CA ASP A 64 -13.24 -22.11 6.54
C ASP A 64 -12.97 -20.79 5.81
N SER A 65 -11.72 -20.63 5.38
CA SER A 65 -11.31 -19.46 4.60
C SER A 65 -11.88 -19.46 3.18
N SER A 66 -12.46 -20.56 2.70
CA SER A 66 -12.98 -20.61 1.33
C SER A 66 -14.19 -19.70 1.11
N VAL A 67 -14.87 -19.35 2.20
CA VAL A 67 -16.03 -18.46 2.26
C VAL A 67 -15.69 -17.04 1.80
N SER A 68 -14.41 -16.62 1.87
CA SER A 68 -13.98 -15.30 1.41
C SER A 68 -13.71 -15.22 -0.10
N PHE A 69 -13.83 -16.33 -0.83
CA PHE A 69 -13.70 -16.34 -2.28
C PHE A 69 -15.02 -16.04 -2.97
N THR A 70 -14.97 -15.25 -4.04
CA THR A 70 -16.13 -14.79 -4.82
C THR A 70 -17.01 -15.91 -5.39
N HIS A 71 -16.46 -17.11 -5.60
CA HIS A 71 -17.18 -18.27 -6.11
C HIS A 71 -18.02 -19.00 -5.07
N HIS A 72 -17.85 -18.70 -3.78
CA HIS A 72 -18.57 -19.39 -2.70
C HIS A 72 -19.99 -18.83 -2.56
N GLU A 73 -21.00 -19.70 -2.40
CA GLU A 73 -22.43 -19.30 -2.36
C GLU A 73 -22.73 -18.28 -1.24
N ALA A 74 -22.11 -18.45 -0.08
CA ALA A 74 -22.29 -17.55 1.06
C ALA A 74 -21.48 -16.24 0.99
N PHE A 75 -20.55 -16.11 0.02
CA PHE A 75 -19.63 -14.97 -0.06
C PHE A 75 -20.36 -13.61 -0.12
N PRO A 76 -21.37 -13.40 -0.98
CA PRO A 76 -22.01 -12.08 -1.10
C PRO A 76 -22.65 -11.63 0.22
N HIS A 77 -23.27 -12.56 0.95
CA HIS A 77 -23.90 -12.28 2.24
C HIS A 77 -22.87 -11.94 3.32
N VAL A 78 -21.82 -12.75 3.42
CA VAL A 78 -20.73 -12.54 4.39
C VAL A 78 -19.98 -11.24 4.11
N PHE A 79 -19.65 -10.97 2.85
CA PHE A 79 -18.94 -9.77 2.45
C PHE A 79 -19.80 -8.52 2.66
N ASN A 80 -21.09 -8.56 2.35
CA ASN A 80 -22.01 -7.46 2.63
C ASN A 80 -22.12 -7.19 4.14
N THR A 81 -22.24 -8.21 4.98
CA THR A 81 -22.23 -8.04 6.45
C THR A 81 -20.95 -7.33 6.90
N TYR A 82 -19.79 -7.76 6.39
CA TYR A 82 -18.49 -7.18 6.72
C TYR A 82 -18.40 -5.70 6.32
N THR A 83 -18.74 -5.35 5.07
CA THR A 83 -18.66 -3.96 4.58
C THR A 83 -19.67 -3.06 5.28
N CYS A 84 -20.89 -3.53 5.56
CA CYS A 84 -21.87 -2.78 6.35
C CYS A 84 -21.34 -2.42 7.74
N LEU A 85 -20.65 -3.34 8.42
CA LEU A 85 -20.07 -3.10 9.75
C LEU A 85 -18.90 -2.10 9.70
N LEU A 86 -18.08 -2.12 8.65
CA LEU A 86 -17.02 -1.13 8.45
C LEU A 86 -17.57 0.28 8.24
N MET A 87 -18.63 0.40 7.43
CA MET A 87 -19.24 1.68 7.06
C MET A 87 -20.20 2.24 8.12
N ASP A 88 -20.56 1.47 9.15
CA ASP A 88 -21.50 1.91 10.18
C ASP A 88 -20.96 3.09 11.00
N GLN A 89 -21.52 4.28 10.83
CA GLN A 89 -21.08 5.49 11.52
C GLN A 89 -21.38 5.48 13.02
N LYS A 90 -22.33 4.67 13.51
CA LYS A 90 -22.63 4.56 14.94
C LYS A 90 -21.61 3.69 15.68
N LEU A 91 -20.84 2.87 14.95
CA LEU A 91 -19.87 1.96 15.53
C LEU A 91 -18.55 2.69 15.78
N GLY A 92 -18.10 2.70 17.04
CA GLY A 92 -16.84 3.34 17.44
C GLY A 92 -15.61 2.70 16.79
N LEU A 93 -14.56 3.51 16.58
CA LEU A 93 -13.31 3.08 15.93
C LEU A 93 -12.63 1.89 16.64
N ASN A 94 -12.72 1.80 17.96
CA ASN A 94 -12.20 0.68 18.73
C ASN A 94 -12.83 -0.67 18.32
N LEU A 95 -14.13 -0.67 17.97
CA LEU A 95 -14.85 -1.85 17.53
C LEU A 95 -14.60 -2.12 16.04
N LYS A 96 -14.60 -1.08 15.20
CA LYS A 96 -14.21 -1.19 13.78
C LYS A 96 -12.80 -1.72 13.60
N SER A 97 -11.90 -1.37 14.51
CA SER A 97 -10.53 -1.89 14.52
C SER A 97 -10.49 -3.42 14.63
N GLN A 98 -11.47 -4.07 15.28
CA GLN A 98 -11.56 -5.53 15.28
C GLN A 98 -11.94 -6.10 13.91
N ALA A 99 -12.72 -5.36 13.11
CA ALA A 99 -13.03 -5.76 11.75
C ALA A 99 -11.78 -5.72 10.85
N ILE A 100 -10.83 -4.81 11.09
CA ILE A 100 -9.56 -4.73 10.35
C ILE A 100 -8.73 -6.01 10.48
N ILE A 101 -8.84 -6.74 11.60
CA ILE A 101 -8.15 -8.02 11.80
C ILE A 101 -8.66 -9.09 10.82
N ILE A 102 -9.89 -8.95 10.33
CA ILE A 102 -10.52 -9.86 9.37
C ILE A 102 -10.12 -9.51 7.93
N LEU A 103 -9.64 -8.29 7.69
CA LEU A 103 -9.28 -7.78 6.37
C LEU A 103 -8.40 -8.74 5.55
N PRO A 104 -7.36 -9.42 6.12
CA PRO A 104 -6.51 -10.34 5.36
C PRO A 104 -7.27 -11.45 4.60
N PHE A 105 -8.45 -11.87 5.08
CA PHE A 105 -9.27 -12.89 4.39
C PHE A 105 -9.88 -12.38 3.08
N PHE A 106 -10.11 -11.07 2.96
CA PHE A 106 -10.75 -10.43 1.81
C PHE A 106 -9.77 -9.74 0.85
N THR A 107 -8.47 -10.01 0.99
CA THR A 107 -7.43 -9.33 0.19
C THR A 107 -7.18 -9.93 -1.19
N LYS A 108 -7.81 -11.06 -1.51
CA LYS A 108 -7.74 -11.71 -2.82
C LYS A 108 -8.94 -11.38 -3.72
N LEU A 109 -9.73 -10.38 -3.35
CA LEU A 109 -10.88 -9.95 -4.13
C LEU A 109 -10.43 -9.28 -5.44
N VAL A 110 -11.23 -9.48 -6.48
CA VAL A 110 -11.04 -8.89 -7.81
C VAL A 110 -12.34 -8.21 -8.27
N GLY A 111 -12.24 -7.29 -9.22
CA GLY A 111 -13.38 -6.60 -9.80
C GLY A 111 -14.18 -5.79 -8.78
N GLU A 112 -15.52 -5.88 -8.85
CA GLU A 112 -16.45 -5.08 -8.04
C GLU A 112 -16.25 -5.27 -6.53
N GLY A 113 -15.97 -6.49 -6.07
CA GLY A 113 -15.74 -6.77 -4.64
C GLY A 113 -14.53 -6.00 -4.09
N LEU A 114 -13.47 -5.84 -4.89
CA LEU A 114 -12.30 -5.05 -4.50
C LEU A 114 -12.64 -3.55 -4.43
N HIS A 115 -13.39 -3.04 -5.40
CA HIS A 115 -13.84 -1.64 -5.39
C HIS A 115 -14.71 -1.33 -4.17
N ASN A 116 -15.66 -2.21 -3.85
CA ASN A 116 -16.54 -2.05 -2.69
C ASN A 116 -15.76 -2.11 -1.37
N LEU A 117 -14.75 -2.98 -1.28
CA LEU A 117 -13.85 -3.01 -0.13
C LEU A 117 -13.05 -1.72 0.00
N LYS A 118 -12.43 -1.24 -1.10
CA LYS A 118 -11.68 0.02 -1.13
C LYS A 118 -12.56 1.17 -0.65
N HIS A 119 -13.75 1.31 -1.23
CA HIS A 119 -14.71 2.34 -0.83
C HIS A 119 -15.06 2.28 0.66
N ALA A 120 -15.31 1.09 1.22
CA ALA A 120 -15.61 0.94 2.64
C ALA A 120 -14.44 1.34 3.55
N LEU A 121 -13.20 1.03 3.14
CA LEU A 121 -11.99 1.43 3.86
C LEU A 121 -11.76 2.94 3.77
N ASP A 122 -11.96 3.55 2.60
CA ASP A 122 -11.84 4.99 2.41
C ASP A 122 -12.85 5.76 3.28
N GLN A 123 -14.10 5.30 3.34
CA GLN A 123 -15.11 5.87 4.23
C GLN A 123 -14.74 5.69 5.71
N LEU A 124 -14.19 4.54 6.10
CA LEU A 124 -13.73 4.32 7.47
C LEU A 124 -12.64 5.33 7.85
N VAL A 125 -11.64 5.53 6.99
CA VAL A 125 -10.57 6.49 7.22
C VAL A 125 -11.14 7.91 7.28
N ALA A 126 -11.94 8.31 6.28
CA ALA A 126 -12.49 9.66 6.18
C ALA A 126 -13.32 10.09 7.40
N TYR A 127 -14.09 9.19 8.00
CA TYR A 127 -14.95 9.53 9.14
C TYR A 127 -14.31 9.32 10.51
N ASN A 128 -13.23 8.55 10.63
CA ASN A 128 -12.70 8.14 11.94
C ASN A 128 -11.26 8.59 12.21
N PHE A 129 -10.49 8.95 11.17
CA PHE A 129 -9.11 9.37 11.33
C PHE A 129 -9.05 10.89 11.50
N PRO A 130 -8.07 11.42 12.27
CA PRO A 130 -7.86 12.85 12.39
C PRO A 130 -7.46 13.45 11.03
N LEU A 131 -7.45 14.78 10.90
CA LEU A 131 -6.94 15.46 9.69
C LEU A 131 -5.41 15.58 9.68
N MET A 132 -4.79 15.63 10.86
CA MET A 132 -3.35 15.55 11.06
C MET A 132 -3.07 14.45 12.09
N SER A 133 -2.05 13.62 11.91
CA SER A 133 -1.86 12.47 12.80
C SER A 133 -1.52 12.84 14.26
N ASP A 134 -1.10 14.07 14.53
CA ASP A 134 -0.81 14.62 15.87
C ASP A 134 -1.96 15.44 16.48
N GLU A 135 -3.12 15.50 15.83
CA GLU A 135 -4.28 16.27 16.28
C GLU A 135 -4.79 15.83 17.67
N PHE A 136 -4.74 14.53 17.95
CA PHE A 136 -5.21 14.00 19.23
C PHE A 136 -4.09 14.01 20.29
N PRO A 137 -4.33 14.60 21.48
CA PRO A 137 -3.35 14.58 22.55
C PRO A 137 -3.01 13.15 22.99
N LYS A 138 -1.71 12.91 23.20
CA LYS A 138 -1.20 11.61 23.68
C LYS A 138 -1.85 11.24 25.02
N GLY A 139 -2.24 9.97 25.15
CA GLY A 139 -2.91 9.44 26.34
C GLY A 139 -4.44 9.53 26.31
N THR A 140 -5.03 10.23 25.33
CA THR A 140 -6.49 10.24 25.15
C THR A 140 -6.99 8.93 24.54
N LEU A 141 -8.26 8.58 24.81
CA LEU A 141 -8.90 7.40 24.21
C LEU A 141 -8.95 7.50 22.68
N LYS A 142 -9.18 8.69 22.12
CA LYS A 142 -9.19 8.92 20.66
C LYS A 142 -7.81 8.66 20.04
N TYR A 143 -6.75 9.20 20.65
CA TYR A 143 -5.38 8.93 20.23
C TYR A 143 -5.07 7.42 20.26
N ASN A 144 -5.39 6.75 21.38
CA ASN A 144 -5.13 5.32 21.54
C ASN A 144 -5.89 4.48 20.51
N ASN A 145 -7.16 4.80 20.25
CA ASN A 145 -7.97 4.10 19.25
C ASN A 145 -7.44 4.29 17.83
N TYR A 146 -6.98 5.51 17.48
CA TYR A 146 -6.37 5.79 16.19
C TYR A 146 -5.06 5.00 16.01
N VAL A 147 -4.16 5.07 16.98
CA VAL A 147 -2.88 4.33 16.95
C VAL A 147 -3.10 2.82 16.87
N ASP A 148 -4.04 2.28 17.65
CA ASP A 148 -4.40 0.85 17.61
C ASP A 148 -4.97 0.44 16.24
N CYS A 149 -5.84 1.27 15.64
CA CYS A 149 -6.38 1.00 14.32
C CYS A 149 -5.28 0.99 13.24
N VAL A 150 -4.40 2.00 13.25
CA VAL A 150 -3.25 2.07 12.32
C VAL A 150 -2.35 0.85 12.47
N LYS A 151 -2.05 0.41 13.71
CA LYS A 151 -1.27 -0.81 13.94
C LYS A 151 -1.94 -2.04 13.31
N LYS A 152 -3.24 -2.21 13.51
CA LYS A 152 -3.98 -3.34 12.93
C LYS A 152 -4.03 -3.30 11.39
N PHE A 153 -4.09 -2.12 10.81
CA PHE A 153 -3.94 -1.97 9.36
C PHE A 153 -2.55 -2.38 8.87
N LEU A 154 -1.48 -1.97 9.57
CA LEU A 154 -0.12 -2.37 9.25
C LEU A 154 0.08 -3.89 9.42
N ASP A 155 -0.47 -4.49 10.47
CA ASP A 155 -0.45 -5.94 10.68
C ASP A 155 -1.21 -6.67 9.55
N ALA A 156 -2.39 -6.16 9.16
CA ALA A 156 -3.15 -6.70 8.05
C ALA A 156 -2.39 -6.58 6.72
N LEU A 157 -1.68 -5.47 6.49
CA LEU A 157 -0.83 -5.27 5.32
C LEU A 157 0.34 -6.26 5.31
N GLU A 158 0.98 -6.48 6.46
CA GLU A 158 2.12 -7.39 6.59
C GLU A 158 1.75 -8.85 6.29
N VAL A 159 0.56 -9.27 6.72
CA VAL A 159 0.04 -10.61 6.50
C VAL A 159 -0.46 -10.80 5.06
N SER A 160 -1.16 -9.81 4.51
CA SER A 160 -1.86 -9.95 3.23
C SER A 160 -1.02 -9.58 2.01
N GLN A 161 -0.07 -8.65 2.16
CA GLN A 161 0.68 -8.04 1.05
C GLN A 161 -0.24 -7.48 -0.05
N ASN A 162 -1.38 -6.91 0.33
CA ASN A 162 -2.36 -6.38 -0.60
C ASN A 162 -1.99 -4.97 -1.09
N SER A 163 -2.02 -4.76 -2.41
CA SER A 163 -1.66 -3.48 -3.03
C SER A 163 -2.63 -2.34 -2.70
N THR A 164 -3.94 -2.60 -2.65
CA THR A 164 -4.93 -1.58 -2.27
C THR A 164 -4.74 -1.11 -0.83
N LEU A 165 -4.38 -2.02 0.08
CA LEU A 165 -4.05 -1.66 1.44
C LEU A 165 -2.72 -0.90 1.53
N LEU A 166 -1.72 -1.27 0.73
CA LEU A 166 -0.48 -0.49 0.62
C LEU A 166 -0.75 0.94 0.15
N GLU A 167 -1.61 1.11 -0.85
CA GLU A 167 -2.05 2.41 -1.38
C GLU A 167 -2.68 3.24 -0.25
N LEU A 168 -3.69 2.70 0.44
CA LEU A 168 -4.36 3.38 1.55
C LEU A 168 -3.38 3.79 2.67
N MET A 169 -2.51 2.88 3.08
CA MET A 169 -1.53 3.16 4.14
C MET A 169 -0.49 4.20 3.71
N THR A 170 -0.10 4.20 2.44
CA THR A 170 0.77 5.22 1.86
C THR A 170 0.09 6.59 1.84
N GLU A 171 -1.19 6.66 1.49
CA GLU A 171 -1.97 7.91 1.55
C GLU A 171 -2.06 8.45 2.99
N ILE A 172 -2.33 7.58 3.97
CA ILE A 172 -2.37 7.96 5.39
C ILE A 172 -1.01 8.51 5.86
N LEU A 173 0.08 7.82 5.53
CA LEU A 173 1.43 8.23 5.93
C LEU A 173 1.84 9.58 5.33
N CYS A 174 1.63 9.73 4.02
CA CYS A 174 2.14 10.86 3.24
C CYS A 174 1.22 12.08 3.26
N ARG A 175 0.04 11.99 3.91
CA ARG A 175 -0.82 13.15 4.16
C ARG A 175 -0.14 14.16 5.09
N ASP A 176 0.60 13.67 6.09
CA ASP A 176 1.37 14.52 6.99
C ASP A 176 2.80 14.71 6.48
N HIS A 177 3.44 15.84 6.79
CA HIS A 177 4.87 16.01 6.56
C HIS A 177 5.70 15.01 7.39
N LYS A 178 5.25 14.74 8.62
CA LYS A 178 5.83 13.75 9.54
C LYS A 178 4.72 13.09 10.34
N HIS A 179 4.51 11.80 10.13
CA HIS A 179 3.44 11.08 10.80
C HIS A 179 3.87 10.65 12.23
N ILE A 180 2.96 10.67 13.21
CA ILE A 180 3.30 10.29 14.60
C ILE A 180 3.81 8.84 14.76
N MET A 181 3.52 7.99 13.77
CA MET A 181 3.88 6.57 13.73
C MET A 181 4.88 6.25 12.60
N GLU A 182 5.62 7.24 12.10
CA GLU A 182 6.59 7.11 10.99
C GLU A 182 7.44 5.83 11.08
N GLU A 183 8.04 5.58 12.24
CA GLU A 183 8.93 4.44 12.48
C GLU A 183 8.22 3.08 12.30
N LEU A 184 6.95 2.99 12.71
CA LEU A 184 6.17 1.76 12.54
C LEU A 184 5.83 1.50 11.07
N PHE A 185 5.53 2.55 10.30
CA PHE A 185 5.35 2.44 8.85
C PHE A 185 6.64 1.99 8.18
N GLU A 186 7.76 2.62 8.52
CA GLU A 186 9.08 2.25 7.99
C GLU A 186 9.40 0.78 8.30
N ILE A 187 9.25 0.33 9.55
CA ILE A 187 9.48 -1.07 9.93
C ILE A 187 8.56 -2.01 9.13
N ASN A 188 7.29 -1.67 8.98
CA ASN A 188 6.34 -2.48 8.23
C ASN A 188 6.73 -2.57 6.74
N PHE A 189 7.03 -1.44 6.09
CA PHE A 189 7.44 -1.36 4.69
C PHE A 189 8.73 -2.15 4.44
N LYS A 190 9.70 -2.09 5.36
CA LYS A 190 10.91 -2.93 5.32
C LYS A 190 10.58 -4.42 5.35
N ARG A 191 9.64 -4.85 6.19
CA ARG A 191 9.26 -6.27 6.31
C ARG A 191 8.51 -6.77 5.08
N ILE A 192 7.55 -6.01 4.59
CA ILE A 192 6.74 -6.42 3.44
C ILE A 192 7.56 -6.44 2.14
N ALA A 193 8.52 -5.51 1.98
CA ALA A 193 9.42 -5.48 0.84
C ALA A 193 10.27 -6.77 0.72
N LYS A 194 10.66 -7.36 1.85
CA LYS A 194 11.48 -8.58 1.90
C LYS A 194 10.68 -9.87 1.71
N ARG A 195 9.36 -9.81 1.81
CA ARG A 195 8.48 -10.99 1.86
C ARG A 195 7.75 -11.20 0.52
N GLY A 196 7.31 -12.42 0.26
CA GLY A 196 6.48 -12.74 -0.92
C GLY A 196 7.30 -13.11 -2.16
N SER A 197 6.60 -13.40 -3.26
CA SER A 197 7.23 -13.69 -4.55
C SER A 197 7.73 -12.41 -5.23
N CYS A 198 8.62 -12.57 -6.22
CA CYS A 198 9.08 -11.48 -7.08
C CYS A 198 7.90 -10.67 -7.65
N GLU A 199 6.92 -11.36 -8.22
CA GLU A 199 5.70 -10.75 -8.78
C GLU A 199 4.96 -9.86 -7.77
N ARG A 200 4.84 -10.29 -6.51
CA ARG A 200 4.18 -9.49 -5.46
C ARG A 200 5.00 -8.27 -5.07
N GLN A 201 6.32 -8.43 -4.93
CA GLN A 201 7.20 -7.30 -4.63
C GLN A 201 7.15 -6.27 -5.75
N VAL A 202 7.18 -6.71 -7.01
CA VAL A 202 7.03 -5.85 -8.18
C VAL A 202 5.66 -5.16 -8.19
N LEU A 203 4.57 -5.88 -7.91
CA LEU A 203 3.24 -5.28 -7.80
C LEU A 203 3.17 -4.16 -6.75
N MET A 204 3.83 -4.33 -5.61
CA MET A 204 3.89 -3.31 -4.55
C MET A 204 4.70 -2.09 -4.97
N LEU A 205 5.84 -2.29 -5.64
CA LEU A 205 6.65 -1.22 -6.23
C LEU A 205 5.85 -0.46 -7.30
N ASP A 206 5.19 -1.18 -8.21
CA ASP A 206 4.33 -0.64 -9.26
C ASP A 206 3.18 0.17 -8.64
N THR A 207 2.58 -0.29 -7.54
CA THR A 207 1.48 0.41 -6.86
C THR A 207 1.92 1.80 -6.40
N VAL A 208 3.04 1.90 -5.68
CA VAL A 208 3.52 3.18 -5.15
C VAL A 208 4.07 4.08 -6.27
N HIS A 209 4.71 3.50 -7.29
CA HIS A 209 5.14 4.26 -8.47
C HIS A 209 3.95 4.84 -9.25
N GLN A 210 2.86 4.08 -9.41
CA GLN A 210 1.64 4.59 -10.00
C GLN A 210 1.03 5.73 -9.17
N MET A 211 1.04 5.65 -7.84
CA MET A 211 0.59 6.76 -6.99
C MET A 211 1.43 8.03 -7.23
N PHE A 212 2.75 7.88 -7.36
CA PHE A 212 3.66 8.97 -7.71
C PHE A 212 3.38 9.56 -9.10
N GLN A 213 3.04 8.73 -10.09
CA GLN A 213 2.74 9.17 -11.46
C GLN A 213 1.38 9.82 -11.66
N ARG A 214 0.45 9.68 -10.72
CA ARG A 214 -0.89 10.28 -10.85
C ARG A 214 -0.78 11.80 -10.99
N GLU A 215 -1.29 12.30 -12.12
CA GLU A 215 -1.40 13.73 -12.42
C GLU A 215 -2.50 14.41 -11.59
N THR A 216 -3.44 13.64 -11.04
CA THR A 216 -4.58 14.17 -10.32
C THR A 216 -4.29 14.45 -8.82
N LEU A 217 -4.76 15.62 -8.38
CA LEU A 217 -5.19 16.03 -7.03
C LEU A 217 -4.17 16.05 -5.88
N HIS A 218 -2.95 15.53 -6.02
CA HIS A 218 -1.99 15.53 -4.92
C HIS A 218 -0.98 16.68 -5.01
N SER A 219 -0.71 17.30 -3.86
CA SER A 219 0.34 18.32 -3.72
C SER A 219 1.72 17.75 -4.11
N ASN A 220 2.61 18.61 -4.59
CA ASN A 220 3.98 18.21 -4.93
C ASN A 220 4.74 17.63 -3.72
N ILE A 221 4.44 18.12 -2.52
CA ILE A 221 4.97 17.61 -1.26
C ILE A 221 4.54 16.15 -1.03
N THR A 222 3.24 15.85 -1.19
CA THR A 222 2.70 14.48 -1.04
C THR A 222 3.30 13.55 -2.09
N ARG A 223 3.42 14.02 -3.33
CA ARG A 223 4.04 13.25 -4.44
C ARG A 223 5.49 12.90 -4.14
N GLN A 224 6.27 13.84 -3.61
CA GLN A 224 7.63 13.58 -3.17
C GLN A 224 7.67 12.59 -1.99
N ALA A 225 6.75 12.72 -1.03
CA ALA A 225 6.67 11.83 0.13
C ALA A 225 6.39 10.36 -0.26
N TYR A 226 5.58 10.10 -1.30
CA TYR A 226 5.38 8.74 -1.82
C TYR A 226 6.69 8.07 -2.23
N VAL A 227 7.63 8.84 -2.79
CA VAL A 227 8.93 8.31 -3.16
C VAL A 227 9.82 8.21 -1.93
N ASP A 228 10.06 9.34 -1.27
CA ASP A 228 11.05 9.48 -0.19
C ASP A 228 10.76 8.58 1.02
N ARG A 229 9.47 8.41 1.37
CA ARG A 229 9.04 7.73 2.61
C ARG A 229 8.42 6.35 2.37
N CYS A 230 8.17 5.97 1.12
CA CYS A 230 7.60 4.65 0.80
C CYS A 230 8.43 3.92 -0.26
N LEU A 231 8.46 4.43 -1.49
CA LEU A 231 9.05 3.71 -2.62
C LEU A 231 10.53 3.41 -2.40
N LEU A 232 11.31 4.36 -1.89
CA LEU A 232 12.74 4.14 -1.62
C LEU A 232 12.97 3.04 -0.58
N ILE A 233 12.13 2.94 0.46
CA ILE A 233 12.21 1.86 1.47
C ILE A 233 11.94 0.50 0.81
N LEU A 234 10.91 0.43 -0.04
CA LEU A 234 10.58 -0.80 -0.77
C LEU A 234 11.72 -1.19 -1.72
N LEU A 235 12.25 -0.24 -2.49
CA LEU A 235 13.36 -0.44 -3.42
C LEU A 235 14.65 -0.84 -2.71
N LEU A 236 14.90 -0.37 -1.49
CA LEU A 236 16.10 -0.71 -0.72
C LEU A 236 16.06 -2.15 -0.18
N HIS A 237 14.86 -2.71 0.00
CA HIS A 237 14.67 -3.97 0.72
C HIS A 237 14.01 -5.09 -0.08
N CYS A 238 13.50 -4.82 -1.28
CA CYS A 238 13.03 -5.87 -2.19
C CYS A 238 14.15 -6.79 -2.65
N SER A 239 13.80 -7.96 -3.19
CA SER A 239 14.76 -8.85 -3.82
C SER A 239 15.41 -8.19 -5.04
N LEU A 240 16.63 -8.62 -5.39
CA LEU A 240 17.32 -8.11 -6.57
C LEU A 240 16.56 -8.43 -7.86
N ASP A 241 15.86 -9.55 -7.92
CA ASP A 241 15.04 -9.93 -9.08
C ASP A 241 13.85 -8.99 -9.26
N ALA A 242 13.13 -8.69 -8.17
CA ALA A 242 12.05 -7.71 -8.20
C ALA A 242 12.56 -6.31 -8.56
N LEU A 243 13.72 -5.92 -8.03
CA LEU A 243 14.36 -4.65 -8.35
C LEU A 243 14.67 -4.55 -9.86
N LYS A 244 15.33 -5.55 -10.44
CA LYS A 244 15.65 -5.61 -11.89
C LYS A 244 14.39 -5.58 -12.74
N GLU A 245 13.37 -6.35 -12.36
CA GLU A 245 12.10 -6.41 -13.10
C GLU A 245 11.38 -5.06 -13.08
N PHE A 246 11.21 -4.47 -11.89
CA PHE A 246 10.59 -3.16 -11.72
C PHE A 246 11.34 -2.06 -12.48
N LEU A 247 12.67 -1.98 -12.33
CA LEU A 247 13.48 -0.97 -13.02
C LEU A 247 13.39 -1.12 -14.54
N SER A 248 13.38 -2.36 -15.05
CA SER A 248 13.19 -2.62 -16.48
C SER A 248 11.84 -2.05 -16.97
N LYS A 249 10.78 -2.06 -16.15
CA LYS A 249 9.48 -1.47 -16.54
C LYS A 249 9.53 0.05 -16.65
N ILE A 250 10.22 0.71 -15.72
CA ILE A 250 10.16 2.18 -15.59
C ILE A 250 11.32 2.91 -16.27
N ILE A 251 12.39 2.22 -16.70
CA ILE A 251 13.65 2.88 -17.10
C ILE A 251 13.49 3.84 -18.28
N ILE A 252 12.64 3.51 -19.26
CA ILE A 252 12.38 4.37 -20.42
C ILE A 252 11.70 5.66 -19.95
N GLU A 253 10.63 5.53 -19.16
CA GLU A 253 9.86 6.67 -18.64
C GLU A 253 10.73 7.56 -17.73
N ALA A 254 11.54 6.95 -16.85
CA ALA A 254 12.46 7.65 -15.99
C ALA A 254 13.46 8.48 -16.82
N MET A 255 14.11 7.86 -17.80
CA MET A 255 15.10 8.55 -18.63
C MET A 255 14.48 9.61 -19.55
N ASP A 256 13.27 9.38 -20.07
CA ASP A 256 12.55 10.38 -20.85
C ASP A 256 12.16 11.59 -19.99
N THR A 257 11.73 11.36 -18.75
CA THR A 257 11.47 12.43 -17.78
C THR A 257 12.75 13.21 -17.47
N LEU A 258 13.87 12.55 -17.21
CA LEU A 258 15.15 13.21 -16.95
C LEU A 258 15.64 14.04 -18.14
N LYS A 259 15.48 13.56 -19.37
CA LYS A 259 15.85 14.27 -20.61
C LYS A 259 14.90 15.40 -20.99
N SER A 260 13.67 15.38 -20.49
CA SER A 260 12.67 16.40 -20.83
C SER A 260 13.15 17.80 -20.46
N ARG A 261 12.79 18.81 -21.26
CA ARG A 261 13.13 20.21 -20.97
C ARG A 261 12.16 20.80 -19.95
N PHE A 262 12.66 21.67 -19.08
CA PHE A 262 11.81 22.39 -18.15
C PHE A 262 10.90 23.39 -18.86
N THR A 263 9.61 23.35 -18.53
CA THR A 263 8.64 24.38 -18.91
C THR A 263 8.39 25.29 -17.70
N LYS A 264 8.97 26.49 -17.70
CA LYS A 264 8.99 27.44 -16.57
C LYS A 264 7.83 28.44 -16.54
N SER A 265 6.87 28.34 -17.46
CA SER A 265 5.76 29.30 -17.58
C SER A 265 4.74 29.23 -16.45
N ASN A 266 4.64 28.09 -15.78
CA ASN A 266 3.76 27.87 -14.63
C ASN A 266 4.59 27.26 -13.50
N GLU A 267 4.67 27.96 -12.37
CA GLU A 267 5.48 27.55 -11.22
C GLU A 267 5.07 26.18 -10.67
N THR A 268 3.77 25.88 -10.56
CA THR A 268 3.29 24.57 -10.08
C THR A 268 3.68 23.44 -11.04
N SER A 269 3.57 23.69 -12.35
CA SER A 269 3.99 22.71 -13.36
C SER A 269 5.51 22.50 -13.36
N PHE A 270 6.26 23.58 -13.19
CA PHE A 270 7.72 23.54 -13.09
C PHE A 270 8.16 22.79 -11.83
N GLU A 271 7.49 23.03 -10.70
CA GLU A 271 7.71 22.30 -9.46
C GLU A 271 7.44 20.81 -9.63
N THR A 272 6.33 20.42 -10.26
CA THR A 272 6.02 19.01 -10.54
C THR A 272 7.11 18.36 -11.38
N GLN A 273 7.63 19.05 -12.40
CA GLN A 273 8.74 18.56 -13.22
C GLN A 273 10.01 18.37 -12.39
N LEU A 274 10.34 19.31 -11.49
CA LEU A 274 11.48 19.19 -10.59
C LEU A 274 11.32 17.98 -9.66
N ILE A 275 10.17 17.84 -9.00
CA ILE A 275 9.89 16.71 -8.10
C ILE A 275 9.99 15.38 -8.84
N LYS A 276 9.40 15.27 -10.04
CA LYS A 276 9.49 14.02 -10.81
C LYS A 276 10.93 13.66 -11.14
N LYS A 277 11.76 14.63 -11.53
CA LYS A 277 13.18 14.39 -11.82
C LYS A 277 13.99 14.05 -10.57
N ILE A 278 13.79 14.77 -9.46
CA ILE A 278 14.41 14.46 -8.16
C ILE A 278 14.12 13.01 -7.77
N SER A 279 12.85 12.62 -7.82
CA SER A 279 12.41 11.27 -7.49
C SER A 279 13.08 10.21 -8.36
N TYR A 280 13.15 10.45 -9.69
CA TYR A 280 13.81 9.50 -10.58
C TYR A 280 15.31 9.40 -10.36
N TYR A 281 16.01 10.48 -10.03
CA TYR A 281 17.40 10.39 -9.62
C TYR A 281 17.58 9.53 -8.37
N LYS A 282 16.78 9.74 -7.32
CA LYS A 282 16.83 8.90 -6.09
C LYS A 282 16.53 7.42 -6.36
N ILE A 283 15.58 7.13 -7.26
CA ILE A 283 15.28 5.74 -7.66
C ILE A 283 16.49 5.12 -8.39
N LEU A 284 17.14 5.86 -9.28
CA LEU A 284 18.32 5.41 -10.03
C LEU A 284 19.57 5.29 -9.14
N GLU A 285 19.70 6.11 -8.10
CA GLU A 285 20.73 5.98 -7.06
C GLU A 285 20.62 4.60 -6.37
N ILE A 286 19.40 4.17 -6.01
CA ILE A 286 19.17 2.83 -5.45
C ILE A 286 19.52 1.73 -6.47
N MET A 287 19.18 1.93 -7.74
CA MET A 287 19.54 0.99 -8.81
C MET A 287 21.06 0.77 -8.85
N TYR A 288 21.84 1.85 -8.96
CA TYR A 288 23.30 1.75 -9.10
C TYR A 288 24.01 1.34 -7.81
N SER A 289 23.41 1.58 -6.64
CA SER A 289 23.99 1.13 -5.36
C SER A 289 23.73 -0.34 -5.05
N ARG A 290 22.60 -0.91 -5.49
CA ARG A 290 22.22 -2.29 -5.16
C ARG A 290 22.54 -3.31 -6.26
N LEU A 291 22.46 -2.92 -7.52
CA LEU A 291 22.68 -3.84 -8.64
C LEU A 291 24.18 -3.98 -8.93
N SER A 292 24.57 -5.15 -9.42
CA SER A 292 25.95 -5.40 -9.81
C SER A 292 26.30 -4.64 -11.10
N LYS A 293 27.60 -4.50 -11.39
CA LYS A 293 28.06 -3.98 -12.68
C LYS A 293 27.49 -4.78 -13.85
N GLU A 294 27.33 -6.09 -13.71
CA GLU A 294 26.81 -6.94 -14.79
C GLU A 294 25.33 -6.65 -15.08
N ASP A 295 24.55 -6.28 -14.06
CA ASP A 295 23.13 -5.96 -14.22
C ASP A 295 22.88 -4.63 -14.95
N VAL A 296 23.82 -3.66 -14.88
CA VAL A 296 23.63 -2.29 -15.39
C VAL A 296 24.67 -1.86 -16.45
N HIS A 297 25.76 -2.61 -16.60
CA HIS A 297 26.88 -2.28 -17.48
C HIS A 297 27.43 -3.55 -18.17
N SER A 298 26.58 -4.23 -18.93
CA SER A 298 26.89 -5.46 -19.67
C SER A 298 26.01 -5.58 -20.90
N LYS A 299 26.47 -6.34 -21.91
CA LYS A 299 25.67 -6.69 -23.10
C LYS A 299 24.45 -7.54 -22.74
N ASP A 300 24.55 -8.32 -21.66
CA ASP A 300 23.48 -9.17 -21.15
C ASP A 300 22.56 -8.46 -20.16
N SER A 301 22.81 -7.16 -19.89
CA SER A 301 21.98 -6.35 -19.01
C SER A 301 20.58 -6.19 -19.61
N ARG A 302 19.59 -6.86 -19.00
CA ARG A 302 18.18 -6.70 -19.37
C ARG A 302 17.72 -5.24 -19.33
N ILE A 303 18.20 -4.46 -18.36
CA ILE A 303 17.83 -3.05 -18.21
C ILE A 303 18.35 -2.23 -19.41
N ASN A 304 19.60 -2.43 -19.85
CA ASN A 304 20.11 -1.76 -21.05
C ASN A 304 19.37 -2.20 -22.31
N GLN A 305 19.09 -3.50 -22.44
CA GLN A 305 18.34 -4.02 -23.58
C GLN A 305 16.96 -3.38 -23.70
N VAL A 306 16.25 -3.23 -22.58
CA VAL A 306 14.96 -2.53 -22.55
C VAL A 306 15.13 -1.05 -22.88
N PHE A 307 16.11 -0.37 -22.29
CA PHE A 307 16.37 1.05 -22.55
C PHE A 307 16.65 1.33 -24.04
N GLN A 308 17.45 0.48 -24.69
CA GLN A 308 17.74 0.57 -26.13
C GLN A 308 16.66 -0.04 -27.03
N ARG A 309 15.66 -0.72 -26.45
CA ARG A 309 14.66 -1.50 -27.18
C ARG A 309 15.28 -2.51 -28.16
N SER A 310 16.43 -3.07 -27.77
CA SER A 310 17.26 -3.96 -28.59
C SER A 310 17.92 -5.01 -27.71
N THR A 311 18.02 -6.25 -28.20
CA THR A 311 18.82 -7.32 -27.56
C THR A 311 20.31 -7.17 -27.86
N HIS A 312 20.67 -6.41 -28.90
CA HIS A 312 22.04 -6.12 -29.29
C HIS A 312 22.43 -4.75 -28.77
N VAL A 313 23.05 -4.72 -27.59
CA VAL A 313 23.54 -3.50 -26.94
C VAL A 313 25.04 -3.60 -26.66
N GLU A 314 25.74 -2.46 -26.63
CA GLU A 314 27.10 -2.37 -26.11
C GLU A 314 27.13 -2.61 -24.60
N GLY A 315 26.03 -2.31 -23.92
CA GLY A 315 25.82 -2.54 -22.50
C GLY A 315 26.13 -1.32 -21.62
N ASN A 316 26.50 -0.18 -22.20
CA ASN A 316 26.89 1.02 -21.45
C ASN A 316 26.02 2.24 -21.76
N GLU A 317 25.02 2.10 -22.64
CA GLU A 317 24.27 3.20 -23.22
C GLU A 317 23.41 3.92 -22.19
N LEU A 318 22.76 3.16 -21.30
CA LEU A 318 22.01 3.75 -20.19
C LEU A 318 22.93 4.57 -19.29
N THR A 319 24.06 3.98 -18.89
CA THR A 319 25.02 4.63 -17.99
C THR A 319 25.60 5.90 -18.61
N LYS A 320 26.02 5.86 -19.88
CA LYS A 320 26.51 7.04 -20.62
C LYS A 320 25.45 8.15 -20.66
N THR A 321 24.21 7.78 -20.94
CA THR A 321 23.10 8.74 -21.05
C THR A 321 22.76 9.34 -19.70
N LEU A 322 22.72 8.54 -18.64
CA LEU A 322 22.43 9.01 -17.29
C LEU A 322 23.52 9.94 -16.78
N ILE A 323 24.80 9.58 -16.91
CA ILE A 323 25.93 10.44 -16.49
C ILE A 323 25.85 11.80 -17.16
N LYS A 324 25.55 11.84 -18.47
CA LYS A 324 25.36 13.11 -19.18
C LYS A 324 24.20 13.92 -18.57
N SER A 325 23.05 13.28 -18.34
CA SER A 325 21.90 13.94 -17.72
C SER A 325 22.20 14.45 -16.32
N CYS A 326 22.96 13.70 -15.50
CA CYS A 326 23.40 14.12 -14.17
C CYS A 326 24.30 15.36 -14.26
N TYR A 327 25.32 15.31 -15.11
CA TYR A 327 26.27 16.41 -15.29
C TYR A 327 25.55 17.69 -15.75
N ASP A 328 24.69 17.58 -16.75
CA ASP A 328 23.90 18.72 -17.24
C ASP A 328 22.99 19.30 -16.14
N ALA A 329 22.49 18.45 -15.23
CA ALA A 329 21.62 18.87 -14.13
C ALA A 329 22.38 19.62 -13.03
N PHE A 330 23.43 19.04 -12.44
CA PHE A 330 24.11 19.67 -11.30
C PHE A 330 25.06 20.82 -11.68
N THR A 331 25.42 20.96 -12.97
CA THR A 331 26.21 22.11 -13.49
C THR A 331 25.35 23.20 -14.12
N GLU A 332 24.03 23.13 -13.95
CA GLU A 332 23.10 24.15 -14.46
C GLU A 332 23.50 25.56 -14.00
N ASN A 333 23.58 26.50 -14.93
CA ASN A 333 23.82 27.90 -14.59
C ASN A 333 22.56 28.51 -13.97
N MET A 334 22.65 28.83 -12.68
CA MET A 334 21.58 29.44 -11.89
C MET A 334 21.59 30.97 -11.87
N SER A 335 22.51 31.61 -12.61
CA SER A 335 22.62 33.07 -12.66
C SER A 335 21.34 33.71 -13.22
N GLY A 336 20.70 34.58 -12.43
CA GLY A 336 19.47 35.27 -12.82
C GLY A 336 18.19 34.47 -12.58
N GLU A 337 18.28 33.24 -12.08
CA GLU A 337 17.12 32.43 -11.72
C GLU A 337 16.65 32.74 -10.29
N THR A 338 15.33 32.87 -10.08
CA THR A 338 14.74 33.24 -8.78
C THR A 338 13.66 32.30 -8.28
N GLN A 339 13.15 31.40 -9.14
CA GLN A 339 12.03 30.51 -8.83
C GLN A 339 12.51 29.18 -8.26
N LEU A 340 11.78 28.67 -7.26
CA LEU A 340 11.93 27.32 -6.70
C LEU A 340 13.38 26.94 -6.36
N LEU A 341 14.15 27.89 -5.81
CA LEU A 341 15.58 27.72 -5.59
C LEU A 341 15.91 26.51 -4.71
N GLU A 342 15.11 26.25 -3.68
CA GLU A 342 15.31 25.09 -2.81
C GLU A 342 15.04 23.77 -3.52
N ASN A 343 13.95 23.67 -4.31
CA ASN A 343 13.67 22.47 -5.10
C ASN A 343 14.76 22.24 -6.16
N ARG A 344 15.33 23.31 -6.74
CA ARG A 344 16.44 23.21 -7.69
C ARG A 344 17.73 22.78 -7.02
N ARG A 345 18.01 23.28 -5.81
CA ARG A 345 19.12 22.78 -4.98
C ARG A 345 18.96 21.27 -4.71
N GLN A 346 17.76 20.82 -4.34
CA GLN A 346 17.47 19.39 -4.13
C GLN A 346 17.62 18.56 -5.42
N PHE A 347 17.21 19.11 -6.56
CA PHE A 347 17.43 18.51 -7.89
C PHE A 347 18.91 18.35 -8.22
N HIS A 348 19.73 19.39 -7.98
CA HIS A 348 21.17 19.31 -8.18
C HIS A 348 21.83 18.31 -7.24
N CYS A 349 21.44 18.27 -5.96
CA CYS A 349 21.94 17.29 -5.00
C CYS A 349 21.55 15.86 -5.41
N ALA A 350 20.30 15.62 -5.79
CA ALA A 350 19.84 14.31 -6.22
C ALA A 350 20.53 13.83 -7.51
N ALA A 351 20.89 14.73 -8.42
CA ALA A 351 21.64 14.40 -9.63
C ALA A 351 23.12 14.11 -9.37
N TYR A 352 23.69 14.67 -8.29
CA TYR A 352 25.08 14.48 -7.89
C TYR A 352 25.30 13.16 -7.13
N ASN A 353 24.37 12.82 -6.23
CA ASN A 353 24.31 11.52 -5.56
C ASN A 353 24.10 10.39 -6.58
#